data_AF-A0A661K115-F1
#
_entry.id   AF-A0A661K115-F1
#
_cell.length_a   1.000
_cell.length_b   1.000
_cell.length_c   1.000
_cell.angle_alpha   90.00
_cell.angle_beta   90.00
_cell.angle_gamma   90.00
#
_symmetry.space_group_name_H-M   'P 1'
#
loop_
_entity.id
_entity.type
_entity.pdbx_description
1 polymer ?
#
loop_
_entity_poly.entity_id
_entity_poly.type
_entity_poly.pdbx_seq_one_letter_code
_entity_poly.pdbx_strand_id
1 'polypeptide(L)'
;MNWKLIKTQKKWLSEERGTIVKDWGGKISIALAYPNSYAVGMANLGFQTVYRAFNDLPDVVCERVFFPEPEDVKVLRKDPASSLISVETQRPVRDFDILAFALSFENDFPNILAMLDYSSIGFFPPDRSGHDPFLMAGGVATFLNPEPVAPFFDFFLLGEAENIIPRFVEVFRECLESDAERREVLEELALKVPSVYVPSFYKVKYAPDGRITEFVARGNYPEKIKCYHKSSVTPPCITSILTPNCEFANTNLVEIG
;
A
#
# COMPACT_ATOMS: atom_id res chain seq x y z
N MET A 1 11.32 9.00 -19.54
CA MET A 1 9.93 9.38 -19.15
C MET A 1 8.91 8.72 -20.09
N ASN A 2 8.02 7.88 -19.54
CA ASN A 2 7.12 7.02 -20.34
C ASN A 2 5.84 7.77 -20.78
N TRP A 3 5.90 8.43 -21.93
CA TRP A 3 4.78 9.17 -22.51
C TRP A 3 3.52 8.35 -22.77
N LYS A 4 3.66 7.05 -23.05
CA LYS A 4 2.54 6.16 -23.31
C LYS A 4 1.77 5.88 -22.02
N LEU A 5 2.47 5.53 -20.94
CA LEU A 5 1.89 5.35 -19.60
C LEU A 5 1.14 6.60 -19.15
N ILE A 6 1.77 7.77 -19.28
CA ILE A 6 1.17 9.08 -18.98
C ILE A 6 -0.13 9.29 -19.75
N LYS A 7 -0.14 8.99 -21.06
CA LYS A 7 -1.32 9.16 -21.92
C LYS A 7 -2.44 8.20 -21.53
N THR A 8 -2.11 6.95 -21.22
CA THR A 8 -3.07 5.93 -20.79
C THR A 8 -3.72 6.33 -19.46
N GLN A 9 -2.92 6.72 -18.45
CA GLN A 9 -3.44 7.15 -17.15
C GLN A 9 -4.32 8.40 -17.26
N LYS A 10 -3.93 9.40 -18.07
CA LYS A 10 -4.79 10.58 -18.33
C LYS A 10 -6.12 10.20 -18.97
N LYS A 11 -6.13 9.19 -19.84
CA LYS A 11 -7.36 8.69 -20.43
C LYS A 11 -8.26 8.07 -19.35
N TRP A 12 -7.72 7.19 -18.49
CA TRP A 12 -8.46 6.62 -17.36
C TRP A 12 -9.08 7.72 -16.51
N LEU A 13 -8.27 8.70 -16.06
CA LEU A 13 -8.74 9.84 -15.28
C LEU A 13 -9.89 10.61 -15.95
N SER A 14 -9.79 10.85 -17.26
CA SER A 14 -10.83 11.59 -18.00
C SER A 14 -12.15 10.85 -18.12
N GLU A 15 -12.15 9.53 -17.94
CA GLU A 15 -13.31 8.66 -18.03
C GLU A 15 -13.83 8.24 -16.64
N GLU A 16 -13.09 8.56 -15.57
CA GLU A 16 -13.47 8.28 -14.19
C GLU A 16 -14.47 9.30 -13.62
N ARG A 17 -15.28 8.85 -12.68
CA ARG A 17 -16.12 9.70 -11.82
C ARG A 17 -15.90 9.31 -10.37
N GLY A 18 -15.62 10.30 -9.51
CA GLY A 18 -15.37 10.09 -8.08
C GLY A 18 -13.90 10.11 -7.68
N THR A 19 -12.97 10.30 -8.63
CA THR A 19 -11.54 10.45 -8.34
C THR A 19 -11.29 11.69 -7.50
N ILE A 20 -10.49 11.54 -6.44
CA ILE A 20 -10.14 12.59 -5.50
C ILE A 20 -8.73 13.08 -5.82
N VAL A 21 -8.58 14.37 -6.06
CA VAL A 21 -7.28 15.03 -6.27
C VAL A 21 -7.12 16.09 -5.19
N LYS A 22 -6.03 15.99 -4.41
CA LYS A 22 -5.72 16.91 -3.30
C LYS A 22 -4.37 17.56 -3.54
N ASP A 23 -4.22 18.78 -3.01
CA ASP A 23 -2.91 19.41 -2.92
C ASP A 23 -2.03 18.66 -1.90
N TRP A 24 -0.74 18.51 -2.22
CA TRP A 24 0.23 17.76 -1.41
C TRP A 24 0.76 18.55 -0.21
N GLY A 25 0.66 19.88 -0.19
CA GLY A 25 1.30 20.73 0.80
C GLY A 25 0.94 20.33 2.23
N GLY A 26 1.97 19.94 3.00
CA GLY A 26 1.89 19.56 4.43
C GLY A 26 1.15 18.26 4.73
N LYS A 27 0.82 17.45 3.71
CA LYS A 27 0.09 16.19 3.87
C LYS A 27 1.02 14.99 3.81
N ILE A 28 0.63 13.92 4.50
CA ILE A 28 1.25 12.61 4.32
C ILE A 28 0.84 12.10 2.94
N SER A 29 1.81 11.77 2.11
CA SER A 29 1.63 11.31 0.75
C SER A 29 1.71 9.78 0.67
N ILE A 30 0.66 9.18 0.14
CA ILE A 30 0.51 7.72 0.02
C ILE A 30 0.30 7.33 -1.45
N ALA A 31 1.20 6.52 -1.97
CA ALA A 31 1.02 5.80 -3.23
C ALA A 31 0.35 4.46 -2.92
N LEU A 32 -0.97 4.39 -3.10
CA LEU A 32 -1.73 3.16 -2.92
C LEU A 32 -1.62 2.29 -4.18
N ALA A 33 -0.73 1.30 -4.10
CA ALA A 33 -0.41 0.38 -5.16
C ALA A 33 -1.31 -0.86 -5.16
N TYR A 34 -1.91 -1.17 -6.31
CA TYR A 34 -2.50 -2.47 -6.60
C TYR A 34 -1.54 -3.26 -7.51
N PRO A 35 -1.01 -4.42 -7.07
CA PRO A 35 -0.02 -5.19 -7.82
C PRO A 35 -0.62 -6.00 -8.99
N ASN A 36 -1.62 -5.44 -9.65
CA ASN A 36 -2.26 -6.00 -10.84
C ASN A 36 -2.72 -4.84 -11.75
N SER A 37 -3.35 -5.15 -12.87
CA SER A 37 -3.82 -4.15 -13.83
C SER A 37 -4.83 -3.19 -13.20
N TYR A 38 -4.93 -2.00 -13.80
CA TYR A 38 -5.93 -1.00 -13.44
C TYR A 38 -7.34 -1.58 -13.40
N ALA A 39 -7.72 -2.37 -14.41
CA ALA A 39 -9.06 -2.94 -14.51
C ALA A 39 -9.40 -3.86 -13.33
N VAL A 40 -8.44 -4.68 -12.88
CA VAL A 40 -8.62 -5.57 -11.74
C VAL A 40 -8.66 -4.78 -10.43
N GLY A 41 -7.76 -3.81 -10.26
CA GLY A 41 -7.74 -2.98 -9.05
C GLY A 41 -9.01 -2.13 -8.90
N MET A 42 -9.53 -1.58 -9.99
CA MET A 42 -10.78 -0.81 -9.98
C MET A 42 -12.04 -1.68 -9.82
N ALA A 43 -11.94 -2.99 -10.04
CA ALA A 43 -13.01 -3.93 -9.69
C ALA A 43 -12.96 -4.37 -8.21
N ASN A 44 -11.95 -3.95 -7.44
CA ASN A 44 -11.77 -4.34 -6.06
C ASN A 44 -12.36 -3.29 -5.09
N LEU A 45 -13.46 -3.65 -4.41
CA LEU A 45 -14.10 -2.77 -3.43
C LEU A 45 -13.18 -2.43 -2.25
N GLY A 46 -12.43 -3.40 -1.71
CA GLY A 46 -11.51 -3.16 -0.61
C GLY A 46 -10.43 -2.12 -0.97
N PHE A 47 -9.88 -2.19 -2.18
CA PHE A 47 -8.94 -1.20 -2.69
C PHE A 47 -9.55 0.20 -2.77
N GLN A 48 -10.77 0.31 -3.34
CA GLN A 48 -11.47 1.59 -3.41
C GLN A 48 -11.84 2.14 -2.03
N THR A 49 -12.22 1.28 -1.09
CA THR A 49 -12.54 1.68 0.28
C THR A 49 -11.31 2.23 0.99
N VAL A 50 -10.14 1.59 0.88
CA VAL A 50 -8.87 2.09 1.44
C VAL A 50 -8.46 3.42 0.81
N TYR A 51 -8.56 3.53 -0.52
CA TYR A 51 -8.30 4.79 -1.23
C TYR A 51 -9.15 5.94 -0.68
N ARG A 52 -10.45 5.70 -0.47
CA ARG A 52 -11.36 6.69 0.09
C ARG A 52 -11.06 6.98 1.56
N ALA A 53 -10.84 5.96 2.38
CA ALA A 53 -10.55 6.10 3.81
C ALA A 53 -9.32 6.99 4.06
N PHE A 54 -8.25 6.83 3.27
CA PHE A 54 -7.10 7.74 3.34
C PHE A 54 -7.46 9.16 2.88
N ASN A 55 -8.16 9.30 1.75
CA ASN A 55 -8.45 10.63 1.19
C ASN A 55 -9.49 11.43 1.99
N ASP A 56 -10.36 10.76 2.77
CA ASP A 56 -11.31 11.38 3.69
C ASP A 56 -10.60 12.07 4.88
N LEU A 57 -9.35 11.68 5.20
CA LEU A 57 -8.52 12.39 6.19
C LEU A 57 -7.95 13.68 5.58
N PRO A 58 -8.16 14.87 6.20
CA PRO A 58 -7.83 16.16 5.59
C PRO A 58 -6.33 16.35 5.32
N ASP A 59 -5.52 15.62 6.06
CA ASP A 59 -4.08 15.76 6.22
C ASP A 59 -3.29 14.67 5.46
N VAL A 60 -3.99 13.86 4.66
CA VAL A 60 -3.42 12.81 3.79
C VAL A 60 -3.73 13.12 2.32
N VAL A 61 -2.80 12.82 1.43
CA VAL A 61 -3.06 12.72 -0.02
C VAL A 61 -2.76 11.28 -0.44
N CYS A 62 -3.76 10.59 -0.99
CA CYS A 62 -3.61 9.21 -1.44
C CYS A 62 -3.88 9.12 -2.93
N GLU A 63 -2.90 8.62 -3.67
CA GLU A 63 -2.94 8.48 -5.12
C GLU A 63 -2.71 7.01 -5.51
N ARG A 64 -3.32 6.58 -6.61
CA ARG A 64 -3.34 5.18 -7.03
C ARG A 64 -2.16 4.88 -7.95
N VAL A 65 -1.60 3.69 -7.79
CA VAL A 65 -0.57 3.12 -8.66
C VAL A 65 -0.98 1.70 -9.02
N PHE A 66 -0.74 1.30 -10.27
CA PHE A 66 -1.11 -0.04 -10.76
C PHE A 66 0.08 -0.72 -11.38
N PHE A 67 0.02 -2.05 -11.46
CA PHE A 67 0.98 -2.78 -12.25
C PHE A 67 0.86 -2.35 -13.73
N PRO A 68 1.97 -2.01 -14.39
CA PRO A 68 1.95 -1.51 -15.77
C PRO A 68 1.51 -2.59 -16.75
N GLU A 69 0.84 -2.17 -17.83
CA GLU A 69 0.48 -3.07 -18.93
C GLU A 69 1.74 -3.65 -19.60
N PRO A 70 1.67 -4.84 -20.24
CA PRO A 70 2.83 -5.51 -20.82
C PRO A 70 3.66 -4.64 -21.79
N GLU A 71 3.02 -3.72 -22.50
CA GLU A 71 3.70 -2.78 -23.39
C GLU A 71 4.46 -1.68 -22.65
N ASP A 72 3.97 -1.25 -21.50
CA ASP A 72 4.62 -0.23 -20.67
C ASP A 72 5.79 -0.83 -19.87
N VAL A 73 5.71 -2.10 -19.47
CA VAL A 73 6.82 -2.86 -18.87
C VAL A 73 8.07 -2.84 -19.75
N LYS A 74 7.90 -2.98 -21.07
CA LYS A 74 9.03 -2.96 -22.02
C LYS A 74 9.76 -1.62 -22.01
N VAL A 75 9.05 -0.53 -21.78
CA VAL A 75 9.64 0.83 -21.68
C VAL A 75 10.30 1.00 -20.32
N LEU A 76 9.62 0.61 -19.24
CA LEU A 76 10.11 0.70 -17.87
C LEU A 76 11.44 -0.05 -17.67
N ARG A 77 11.59 -1.22 -18.29
CA ARG A 77 12.84 -2.00 -18.26
C ARG A 77 13.99 -1.42 -19.11
N LYS A 78 13.68 -0.62 -20.13
CA LYS A 78 14.68 -0.11 -21.08
C LYS A 78 15.20 1.28 -20.73
N ASP A 79 14.38 2.09 -20.06
CA ASP A 79 14.71 3.48 -19.69
C ASP A 79 14.90 3.58 -18.17
N PRO A 80 16.14 3.62 -17.67
CA PRO A 80 16.41 3.79 -16.24
C PRO A 80 15.87 5.10 -15.65
N ALA A 81 15.60 6.10 -16.49
CA ALA A 81 14.99 7.37 -16.07
C ALA A 81 13.46 7.30 -16.03
N SER A 82 12.86 6.16 -16.36
CA SER A 82 11.43 5.92 -16.20
C SER A 82 11.15 5.30 -14.84
N SER A 83 10.00 5.66 -14.28
CA SER A 83 9.52 5.17 -13.00
C SER A 83 8.02 4.90 -13.11
N LEU A 84 7.48 4.11 -12.19
CA LEU A 84 6.04 4.10 -11.99
C LEU A 84 5.60 5.48 -11.50
N ILE A 85 4.42 5.88 -11.95
CA ILE A 85 3.82 7.16 -11.61
C ILE A 85 2.40 6.96 -11.13
N SER A 86 1.97 7.83 -10.22
CA SER A 86 0.59 7.87 -9.76
C SER A 86 -0.38 8.26 -10.86
N VAL A 87 -1.61 7.76 -10.77
CA VAL A 87 -2.65 8.04 -11.77
C VAL A 87 -3.08 9.50 -11.70
N GLU A 88 -3.32 10.03 -10.49
CA GLU A 88 -3.92 11.34 -10.23
C GLU A 88 -3.05 12.50 -10.68
N THR A 89 -1.78 12.53 -10.26
CA THR A 89 -0.89 13.66 -10.52
C THR A 89 0.37 13.31 -11.28
N GLN A 90 0.55 12.04 -11.68
CA GLN A 90 1.68 11.56 -12.47
C GLN A 90 3.02 11.69 -11.75
N ARG A 91 2.99 11.63 -10.41
CA ARG A 91 4.18 11.73 -9.58
C ARG A 91 4.91 10.40 -9.50
N PRO A 92 6.25 10.40 -9.60
CA PRO A 92 7.05 9.21 -9.34
C PRO A 92 6.73 8.60 -7.97
N VAL A 93 6.65 7.27 -7.91
CA VAL A 93 6.34 6.56 -6.65
C VAL A 93 7.37 6.82 -5.55
N ARG A 94 8.63 7.13 -5.92
CA ARG A 94 9.69 7.47 -4.96
C ARG A 94 9.46 8.79 -4.22
N ASP A 95 8.60 9.66 -4.74
CA ASP A 95 8.36 10.98 -4.14
C ASP A 95 7.34 10.95 -3.00
N PHE A 96 6.74 9.78 -2.72
CA PHE A 96 5.76 9.59 -1.68
C PHE A 96 6.42 9.25 -0.33
N ASP A 97 5.77 9.58 0.77
CA ASP A 97 6.20 9.15 2.10
C ASP A 97 5.99 7.64 2.28
N ILE A 98 4.93 7.10 1.67
CA ILE A 98 4.53 5.70 1.80
C ILE A 98 4.13 5.12 0.44
N LEU A 99 4.68 3.95 0.12
CA LEU A 99 4.19 3.05 -0.92
C LEU A 99 3.40 1.92 -0.27
N ALA A 100 2.07 2.00 -0.36
CA ALA A 100 1.14 1.10 0.29
C ALA A 100 0.56 0.07 -0.68
N PHE A 101 0.88 -1.20 -0.51
CA PHE A 101 0.37 -2.28 -1.35
C PHE A 101 -0.92 -2.88 -0.79
N ALA A 102 -1.98 -2.88 -1.60
CA ALA A 102 -3.22 -3.60 -1.31
C ALA A 102 -3.16 -5.01 -1.93
N LEU A 103 -2.89 -6.02 -1.10
CA LEU A 103 -2.63 -7.38 -1.50
C LEU A 103 -3.87 -8.27 -1.35
N SER A 104 -4.56 -8.48 -2.46
CA SER A 104 -5.76 -9.33 -2.51
C SER A 104 -5.44 -10.81 -2.73
N PHE A 105 -4.39 -11.12 -3.51
CA PHE A 105 -4.06 -12.48 -3.92
C PHE A 105 -2.56 -12.75 -3.84
N GLU A 106 -2.18 -13.96 -3.41
CA GLU A 106 -0.78 -14.39 -3.31
C GLU A 106 -0.07 -14.46 -4.68
N ASN A 107 -0.83 -14.71 -5.75
CA ASN A 107 -0.30 -14.74 -7.12
C ASN A 107 0.28 -13.40 -7.57
N ASP A 108 -0.08 -12.29 -6.92
CA ASP A 108 0.41 -10.96 -7.24
C ASP A 108 1.73 -10.62 -6.52
N PHE A 109 2.25 -11.47 -5.63
CA PHE A 109 3.49 -11.17 -4.90
C PHE A 109 4.71 -10.90 -5.80
N PRO A 110 4.94 -11.63 -6.91
CA PRO A 110 6.04 -11.30 -7.82
C PRO A 110 5.92 -9.90 -8.44
N ASN A 111 4.69 -9.40 -8.62
CA ASN A 111 4.44 -8.08 -9.18
C ASN A 111 4.90 -6.96 -8.23
N ILE A 112 4.92 -7.20 -6.91
CA ILE A 112 5.47 -6.27 -5.92
C ILE A 112 6.94 -5.99 -6.25
N LEU A 113 7.75 -7.05 -6.37
CA LEU A 113 9.18 -6.94 -6.65
C LEU A 113 9.45 -6.25 -8.00
N ALA A 114 8.65 -6.58 -9.02
CA ALA A 114 8.73 -5.90 -10.31
C ALA A 114 8.37 -4.40 -10.21
N MET A 115 7.37 -4.02 -9.42
CA MET A 115 7.02 -2.60 -9.22
C MET A 115 8.12 -1.82 -8.47
N LEU A 116 8.79 -2.46 -7.50
CA LEU A 116 9.96 -1.87 -6.84
C LEU A 116 11.12 -1.67 -7.82
N ASP A 117 11.39 -2.67 -8.65
CA ASP A 117 12.42 -2.62 -9.70
C ASP A 117 12.14 -1.47 -10.69
N TYR A 118 10.91 -1.39 -11.21
CA TYR A 118 10.50 -0.31 -12.10
C TYR A 118 10.55 1.08 -11.46
N SER A 119 10.57 1.15 -10.14
CA SER A 119 10.63 2.41 -9.40
C SER A 119 12.02 2.68 -8.83
N SER A 120 13.01 1.82 -9.08
CA SER A 120 14.35 1.90 -8.49
C SER A 120 14.34 1.99 -6.95
N ILE A 121 13.41 1.26 -6.31
CA ILE A 121 13.31 1.15 -4.85
C ILE A 121 13.96 -0.15 -4.40
N GLY A 122 14.80 -0.10 -3.36
CA GLY A 122 15.45 -1.28 -2.80
C GLY A 122 14.45 -2.37 -2.36
N PHE A 123 14.77 -3.63 -2.68
CA PHE A 123 13.87 -4.75 -2.39
C PHE A 123 13.79 -5.06 -0.90
N PHE A 124 14.92 -5.02 -0.20
CA PHE A 124 14.96 -5.26 1.23
C PHE A 124 15.04 -3.94 2.00
N PRO A 125 14.49 -3.86 3.22
CA PRO A 125 14.55 -2.64 4.03
C PRO A 125 15.97 -2.04 4.19
N PRO A 126 17.06 -2.82 4.37
CA PRO A 126 18.41 -2.26 4.44
C PRO A 126 18.93 -1.61 3.15
N ASP A 127 18.31 -1.90 1.99
CA ASP A 127 18.70 -1.34 0.70
C ASP A 127 18.01 0.00 0.41
N ARG A 128 17.13 0.47 1.31
CA ARG A 128 16.38 1.72 1.17
C ARG A 128 17.09 2.84 1.91
N SER A 129 17.24 3.97 1.23
CA SER A 129 17.74 5.20 1.85
C SER A 129 16.66 5.89 2.69
N GLY A 130 17.05 6.88 3.50
CA GLY A 130 16.10 7.70 4.25
C GLY A 130 15.14 8.51 3.38
N HIS A 131 15.41 8.66 2.08
CA HIS A 131 14.56 9.35 1.12
C HIS A 131 13.59 8.43 0.39
N ASP A 132 13.73 7.10 0.52
CA ASP A 132 12.81 6.17 -0.11
C ASP A 132 11.52 5.99 0.73
N PRO A 133 10.36 5.78 0.08
CA PRO A 133 9.10 5.60 0.79
C PRO A 133 9.15 4.45 1.78
N PHE A 134 8.37 4.53 2.85
CA PHE A 134 8.01 3.35 3.63
C PHE A 134 7.20 2.39 2.77
N LEU A 135 7.60 1.11 2.73
CA LEU A 135 6.77 0.08 2.13
C LEU A 135 5.87 -0.51 3.19
N MET A 136 4.57 -0.36 2.98
CA MET A 136 3.55 -1.02 3.77
C MET A 136 2.69 -1.95 2.91
N ALA A 137 2.13 -2.98 3.51
CA ALA A 137 1.10 -3.78 2.88
C ALA A 137 -0.09 -4.05 3.80
N GLY A 138 -1.25 -4.20 3.18
CA GLY A 138 -2.47 -4.68 3.81
C GLY A 138 -3.30 -5.48 2.80
N GLY A 139 -4.51 -5.87 3.20
CA GLY A 139 -5.41 -6.68 2.37
C GLY A 139 -5.42 -8.16 2.77
N VAL A 140 -6.38 -8.88 2.19
CA VAL A 140 -6.77 -10.23 2.62
C VAL A 140 -5.60 -11.22 2.59
N ALA A 141 -4.70 -11.14 1.59
CA ALA A 141 -3.57 -12.05 1.51
C ALA A 141 -2.62 -11.89 2.72
N THR A 142 -2.28 -10.65 3.07
CA THR A 142 -1.42 -10.36 4.23
C THR A 142 -2.12 -10.54 5.56
N PHE A 143 -3.45 -10.40 5.57
CA PHE A 143 -4.26 -10.68 6.74
C PHE A 143 -4.19 -12.16 7.13
N LEU A 144 -4.20 -13.05 6.13
CA LEU A 144 -4.08 -14.50 6.33
C LEU A 144 -2.65 -14.90 6.71
N ASN A 145 -1.65 -14.43 5.95
CA ASN A 145 -0.26 -14.70 6.24
C ASN A 145 0.66 -13.66 5.56
N PRO A 146 1.27 -12.72 6.31
CA PRO A 146 2.19 -11.74 5.72
C PRO A 146 3.60 -12.30 5.48
N GLU A 147 3.97 -13.42 6.11
CA GLU A 147 5.34 -13.95 6.12
C GLU A 147 5.95 -14.24 4.74
N PRO A 148 5.21 -14.70 3.71
CA PRO A 148 5.79 -14.95 2.39
C PRO A 148 6.42 -13.71 1.75
N VAL A 149 5.94 -12.51 2.09
CA VAL A 149 6.43 -11.24 1.57
C VAL A 149 7.07 -10.35 2.64
N ALA A 150 7.00 -10.73 3.91
CA ALA A 150 7.53 -9.98 5.05
C ALA A 150 8.98 -9.49 4.90
N PRO A 151 9.93 -10.24 4.31
CA PRO A 151 11.29 -9.76 4.12
C PRO A 151 11.44 -8.48 3.30
N PHE A 152 10.44 -8.14 2.47
CA PHE A 152 10.48 -6.98 1.58
C PHE A 152 9.78 -5.75 2.15
N PHE A 153 8.98 -5.86 3.21
CA PHE A 153 8.18 -4.76 3.72
C PHE A 153 8.79 -4.14 4.98
N ASP A 154 8.59 -2.84 5.15
CA ASP A 154 8.94 -2.16 6.40
C ASP A 154 7.92 -2.53 7.50
N PHE A 155 6.63 -2.53 7.16
CA PHE A 155 5.56 -2.95 8.06
C PHE A 155 4.29 -3.39 7.32
N PHE A 156 3.36 -4.01 8.05
CA PHE A 156 2.03 -4.39 7.58
C PHE A 156 0.95 -3.76 8.44
N LEU A 157 -0.20 -3.48 7.82
CA LEU A 157 -1.41 -3.08 8.51
C LEU A 157 -2.40 -4.25 8.50
N LEU A 158 -2.48 -4.98 9.62
CA LEU A 158 -3.26 -6.22 9.69
C LEU A 158 -4.69 -5.98 10.16
N GLY A 159 -5.66 -6.31 9.31
CA GLY A 159 -7.08 -6.20 9.60
C GLY A 159 -7.79 -5.26 8.65
N GLU A 160 -8.98 -4.84 9.04
CA GLU A 160 -9.79 -3.89 8.28
C GLU A 160 -9.27 -2.47 8.45
N ALA A 161 -8.86 -1.89 7.35
CA ALA A 161 -8.08 -0.66 7.34
C ALA A 161 -8.87 0.55 7.85
N GLU A 162 -10.18 0.60 7.65
CA GLU A 162 -11.05 1.75 7.94
C GLU A 162 -10.98 2.19 9.41
N ASN A 163 -10.87 1.24 10.33
CA ASN A 163 -10.76 1.53 11.77
C ASN A 163 -9.32 1.80 12.23
N ILE A 164 -8.34 1.45 11.40
CA ILE A 164 -6.92 1.49 11.74
C ILE A 164 -6.26 2.76 11.18
N ILE A 165 -6.64 3.14 9.95
CA ILE A 165 -6.07 4.26 9.19
C ILE A 165 -6.00 5.56 10.00
N PRO A 166 -7.05 6.01 10.72
CA PRO A 166 -6.98 7.26 11.47
C PRO A 166 -5.87 7.26 12.53
N ARG A 167 -5.77 6.18 13.33
CA ARG A 167 -4.73 6.05 14.36
C ARG A 167 -3.34 5.88 13.75
N PHE A 168 -3.25 5.13 12.66
CA PHE A 168 -2.00 4.96 11.92
C PHE A 168 -1.45 6.30 11.42
N VAL A 169 -2.29 7.11 10.76
CA VAL A 169 -1.93 8.42 10.21
C VAL A 169 -1.54 9.40 11.31
N GLU A 170 -2.28 9.41 12.43
CA GLU A 170 -1.96 10.23 13.60
C GLU A 170 -0.53 9.94 14.12
N VAL A 171 -0.22 8.66 14.37
CA VAL A 171 1.12 8.27 14.86
C VAL A 171 2.20 8.56 13.83
N PHE A 172 1.96 8.28 12.54
CA PHE A 172 2.93 8.56 11.49
C PHE A 172 3.22 10.07 11.37
N ARG A 173 2.19 10.92 11.51
CA ARG A 173 2.34 12.38 11.53
C ARG A 173 3.19 12.86 12.70
N GLU A 174 2.93 12.36 13.91
CA GLU A 174 3.73 12.69 15.10
C GLU A 174 5.23 12.41 14.86
N CYS A 175 5.53 11.28 14.20
CA CYS A 175 6.89 10.91 13.84
C CYS A 175 7.53 11.86 12.81
N LEU A 176 6.78 12.24 11.76
CA LEU A 176 7.27 13.19 10.76
C LEU A 176 7.53 14.58 11.37
N GLU A 177 6.65 15.05 12.25
CA GLU A 177 6.77 16.36 12.90
C GLU A 177 7.93 16.42 13.91
N SER A 178 8.36 15.26 14.42
CA SER A 178 9.50 15.13 15.34
C SER A 178 10.83 14.83 14.65
N ASP A 179 10.86 14.79 13.31
CA ASP A 179 12.04 14.42 12.50
C ASP A 179 12.60 13.04 12.91
N ALA A 180 11.71 12.12 13.27
CA ALA A 180 12.05 10.79 13.76
C ALA A 180 12.78 9.98 12.67
N GLU A 181 13.82 9.26 13.07
CA GLU A 181 14.52 8.37 12.14
C GLU A 181 13.60 7.22 11.71
N ARG A 182 13.86 6.64 10.53
CA ARG A 182 13.04 5.55 9.96
C ARG A 182 12.78 4.42 10.96
N ARG A 183 13.79 4.06 11.75
CA ARG A 183 13.68 3.04 12.79
C ARG A 183 12.72 3.46 13.90
N GLU A 184 12.83 4.68 14.39
CA GLU A 184 11.96 5.23 15.44
C GLU A 184 10.50 5.26 14.98
N VAL A 185 10.25 5.61 13.71
CA VAL A 185 8.90 5.53 13.12
C VAL A 185 8.33 4.11 13.23
N LEU A 186 9.12 3.08 12.90
CA LEU A 186 8.67 1.69 13.01
C LEU A 186 8.42 1.27 14.46
N GLU A 187 9.26 1.71 15.39
CA GLU A 187 9.10 1.44 16.83
C GLU A 187 7.81 2.07 17.36
N GLU A 188 7.57 3.34 17.06
CA GLU A 188 6.36 4.07 17.43
C GLU A 188 5.11 3.44 16.84
N LEU A 189 5.13 3.07 15.55
CA LEU A 189 4.00 2.38 14.90
C LEU A 189 3.72 1.03 15.56
N ALA A 190 4.74 0.20 15.81
CA ALA A 190 4.58 -1.12 16.41
C ALA A 190 4.03 -1.07 17.86
N LEU A 191 4.36 -0.01 18.61
CA LEU A 191 3.93 0.16 20.00
C LEU A 191 2.57 0.87 20.13
N LYS A 192 2.29 1.85 19.27
CA LYS A 192 1.09 2.70 19.36
C LYS A 192 -0.06 2.28 18.47
N VAL A 193 0.16 1.42 17.48
CA VAL A 193 -0.86 0.93 16.53
C VAL A 193 -0.96 -0.60 16.62
N PRO A 194 -1.96 -1.16 17.34
CA PRO A 194 -1.99 -2.58 17.70
C PRO A 194 -1.99 -3.59 16.55
N SER A 195 -2.38 -3.16 15.34
CA SER A 195 -2.43 -3.95 14.11
C SER A 195 -1.21 -3.81 13.22
N VAL A 196 -0.27 -2.94 13.58
CA VAL A 196 0.98 -2.82 12.84
C VAL A 196 1.88 -4.00 13.18
N TYR A 197 2.29 -4.71 12.15
CA TYR A 197 3.30 -5.76 12.23
C TYR A 197 4.58 -5.30 11.54
N VAL A 198 5.70 -5.24 12.27
CA VAL A 198 7.03 -4.88 11.74
C VAL A 198 7.90 -6.13 11.71
N PRO A 199 8.18 -6.75 10.54
CA PRO A 199 8.89 -8.03 10.47
C PRO A 199 10.27 -8.04 11.12
N SER A 200 11.00 -6.92 11.00
CA SER A 200 12.37 -6.80 11.51
C SER A 200 12.47 -6.89 13.04
N PHE A 201 11.34 -6.72 13.75
CA PHE A 201 11.23 -6.83 15.20
C PHE A 201 11.01 -8.25 15.70
N TYR A 202 10.95 -9.22 14.81
CA TYR A 202 10.74 -10.62 15.16
C TYR A 202 11.89 -11.49 14.68
N LYS A 203 12.00 -12.68 15.28
CA LYS A 203 12.93 -13.72 14.87
C LYS A 203 12.17 -15.04 14.82
N VAL A 204 12.10 -15.61 13.62
CA VAL A 204 11.52 -16.92 13.40
C VAL A 204 12.61 -17.97 13.57
N LYS A 205 12.35 -19.00 14.37
CA LYS A 205 13.20 -20.21 14.45
C LYS A 205 12.53 -21.32 13.65
N TYR A 206 13.34 -22.01 12.86
CA TYR A 206 12.90 -23.13 12.04
C TYR A 206 13.54 -24.43 12.52
N ALA A 207 12.78 -25.52 12.48
CA ALA A 207 13.30 -26.87 12.61
C ALA A 207 14.11 -27.27 11.36
N PRO A 208 14.94 -28.33 11.42
CA PRO A 208 15.69 -28.82 10.26
C PRO A 208 14.82 -29.20 9.05
N ASP A 209 13.54 -29.49 9.26
CA ASP A 209 12.55 -29.80 8.22
C ASP A 209 11.82 -28.56 7.66
N GLY A 210 12.21 -27.35 8.08
CA GLY A 210 11.66 -26.09 7.61
C GLY A 210 10.37 -25.63 8.33
N ARG A 211 9.85 -26.38 9.31
CA ARG A 211 8.69 -25.94 10.10
C ARG A 211 9.08 -24.83 11.08
N ILE A 212 8.19 -23.87 11.30
CA ILE A 212 8.35 -22.85 12.34
C ILE A 212 8.24 -23.53 13.71
N THR A 213 9.24 -23.32 14.57
CA THR A 213 9.25 -23.81 15.95
C THR A 213 8.93 -22.71 16.94
N GLU A 214 9.44 -21.50 16.71
CA GLU A 214 9.20 -20.34 17.56
C GLU A 214 9.14 -19.06 16.74
N PHE A 215 8.35 -18.11 17.23
CA PHE A 215 8.24 -16.75 16.70
C PHE A 215 8.48 -15.78 17.86
N VAL A 216 9.66 -15.17 17.91
CA VAL A 216 10.13 -14.44 19.09
C VAL A 216 10.18 -12.95 18.80
N ALA A 217 9.42 -12.16 19.55
CA ALA A 217 9.52 -10.70 19.55
C ALA A 217 10.87 -10.25 20.13
N ARG A 218 11.49 -9.24 19.54
CA ARG A 218 12.76 -8.69 20.02
C ARG A 218 12.51 -7.53 20.97
N GLY A 219 12.68 -7.70 22.28
CA GLY A 219 12.47 -6.61 23.24
C GLY A 219 11.02 -6.53 23.70
N ASN A 220 10.42 -5.34 23.68
CA ASN A 220 9.08 -5.07 24.26
C ASN A 220 7.94 -5.04 23.23
N TYR A 221 8.16 -5.52 22.00
CA TYR A 221 7.11 -5.55 20.98
C TYR A 221 6.07 -6.65 21.25
N PRO A 222 4.81 -6.50 20.79
CA PRO A 222 3.76 -7.46 21.06
C PRO A 222 4.10 -8.86 20.53
N GLU A 223 3.95 -9.91 21.34
CA GLU A 223 4.11 -11.30 20.88
C GLU A 223 3.02 -11.73 19.89
N LYS A 224 1.85 -11.10 19.96
CA LYS A 224 0.72 -11.32 19.07
C LYS A 224 0.21 -9.96 18.57
N ILE A 225 0.14 -9.83 17.25
CA ILE A 225 -0.41 -8.64 16.60
C ILE A 225 -1.92 -8.74 16.60
N LYS A 226 -2.60 -7.64 16.95
CA LYS A 226 -4.06 -7.60 16.99
C LYS A 226 -4.60 -7.28 15.60
N CYS A 227 -5.30 -8.25 15.02
CA CYS A 227 -6.10 -8.03 13.83
C CYS A 227 -7.41 -7.31 14.19
N TYR A 228 -7.66 -6.14 13.61
CA TYR A 228 -8.96 -5.48 13.71
C TYR A 228 -9.94 -6.06 12.70
N HIS A 229 -11.15 -6.33 13.17
CA HIS A 229 -12.28 -6.82 12.36
C HIS A 229 -13.40 -5.77 12.38
N LYS A 230 -14.29 -5.81 11.38
CA LYS A 230 -15.42 -4.88 11.26
C LYS A 230 -16.21 -4.84 12.55
N SER A 231 -16.50 -3.63 13.00
CA SER A 231 -17.59 -3.44 13.95
C SER A 231 -18.92 -3.57 13.19
N SER A 232 -19.98 -4.00 13.85
CA SER A 232 -21.32 -4.09 13.26
C SER A 232 -21.95 -2.75 12.84
N VAL A 233 -21.24 -1.63 13.02
CA VAL A 233 -21.72 -0.25 12.78
C VAL A 233 -21.01 0.42 11.60
N THR A 234 -20.05 -0.25 10.95
CA THR A 234 -19.31 0.33 9.83
C THR A 234 -20.20 0.30 8.56
N PRO A 235 -20.33 1.41 7.81
CA PRO A 235 -21.09 1.42 6.56
C PRO A 235 -20.57 0.37 5.56
N PRO A 236 -21.43 -0.11 4.65
CA PRO A 236 -21.02 -1.09 3.65
C PRO A 236 -19.93 -0.50 2.74
N CYS A 237 -19.03 -1.37 2.26
CA CYS A 237 -18.08 -0.97 1.22
C CYS A 237 -18.87 -0.64 -0.05
N ILE A 238 -18.69 0.57 -0.57
CA ILE A 238 -19.35 1.03 -1.78
C ILE A 238 -18.32 1.48 -2.81
N THR A 239 -18.67 1.32 -4.09
CA THR A 239 -17.89 1.90 -5.18
C THR A 239 -17.69 3.39 -4.94
N SER A 240 -16.43 3.80 -4.90
CA SER A 240 -16.00 5.18 -4.69
C SER A 240 -15.60 5.85 -6.00
N ILE A 241 -15.09 5.06 -6.96
CA ILE A 241 -14.74 5.53 -8.30
C ILE A 241 -15.43 4.65 -9.33
N LEU A 242 -16.19 5.30 -10.23
CA LEU A 242 -16.79 4.67 -11.39
C LEU A 242 -15.88 4.87 -12.60
N THR A 243 -15.62 3.79 -13.34
CA THR A 243 -14.83 3.81 -14.57
C THR A 243 -15.45 2.85 -15.59
N PRO A 244 -15.40 3.15 -16.90
CA PRO A 244 -15.73 2.17 -17.94
C PRO A 244 -14.63 1.12 -18.15
N ASN A 245 -13.44 1.32 -17.58
CA ASN A 245 -12.25 0.49 -17.83
C ASN A 245 -12.04 -0.60 -16.76
N CYS A 246 -13.10 -1.28 -16.34
CA CYS A 246 -13.04 -2.44 -15.44
C CYS A 246 -14.19 -3.42 -15.74
N GLU A 247 -14.14 -4.63 -15.18
CA GLU A 247 -15.18 -5.67 -15.35
C GLU A 247 -16.59 -5.17 -15.01
N PHE A 248 -16.71 -4.35 -13.96
CA PHE A 248 -17.98 -3.77 -13.51
C PHE A 248 -18.17 -2.33 -14.02
N ALA A 249 -18.01 -2.15 -15.33
CA ALA A 249 -18.01 -0.85 -16.00
C ALA A 249 -19.18 0.04 -15.54
N ASN A 250 -18.87 1.22 -14.97
CA ASN A 250 -19.83 2.20 -14.47
C ASN A 250 -20.91 1.66 -13.52
N THR A 251 -20.63 0.57 -12.81
CA THR A 251 -21.59 -0.06 -11.88
C THR A 251 -21.26 0.32 -10.44
N ASN A 252 -22.28 0.70 -9.67
CA ASN A 252 -22.16 0.88 -8.23
C ASN A 252 -22.28 -0.49 -7.56
N LEU A 253 -21.18 -1.00 -7.06
CA LEU A 253 -21.15 -2.19 -6.23
C LEU A 253 -21.33 -1.77 -4.76
N VAL A 254 -22.08 -2.58 -4.03
CA VAL A 254 -22.28 -2.45 -2.59
C VAL A 254 -22.05 -3.82 -1.99
N GLU A 255 -21.13 -3.90 -1.04
CA GLU A 255 -20.95 -5.09 -0.22
C GLU A 255 -22.15 -5.22 0.72
N ILE A 256 -22.92 -6.29 0.57
CA ILE A 256 -24.03 -6.63 1.47
C ILE A 256 -23.51 -7.71 2.41
N GLY A 257 -23.08 -7.29 3.60
CA GLY A 257 -22.57 -8.14 4.68
C GLY A 257 -23.15 -7.75 6.01
#